data_AF-A0A392S3K5-F1
#
_entry.id   AF-A0A392S3K5-F1
#
_cell.length_a   1.000
_cell.length_b   1.000
_cell.length_c   1.000
_cell.angle_alpha   90.00
_cell.angle_beta   90.00
_cell.angle_gamma   90.00
#
_symmetry.space_group_name_H-M   'P 1'
#
loop_
_entity.id
_entity.type
_entity.pdbx_description
1 polymer ?
#
loop_
_entity_poly.entity_id
_entity_poly.type
_entity_poly.pdbx_seq_one_letter_code
_entity_poly.pdbx_strand_id
1 'polypeptide(L)'
;VSNNISSNGDVVVNGNDEKKLMKLSGGHHGVDPANALDNARHEFGEHGGVNMSIEASVMFTVMEPETLSRIFAKELGPENGYFVYSRNFNPTVLSLGRQMAALEGTEAAYCTA
;
A
#
# COMPACT_ATOMS: atom_id res chain seq x y z
N VAL A 1 -14.89 -18.80 -17.03
CA VAL A 1 -14.74 -18.92 -18.50
C VAL A 1 -13.53 -18.08 -18.89
N SER A 2 -12.41 -18.72 -19.16
CA SER A 2 -11.17 -18.09 -19.66
C SER A 2 -11.35 -17.66 -21.10
N ASN A 3 -10.72 -16.56 -21.53
CA ASN A 3 -10.46 -16.29 -22.94
C ASN A 3 -9.12 -15.55 -23.09
N ASN A 4 -8.05 -16.35 -23.30
CA ASN A 4 -6.80 -15.92 -23.92
C ASN A 4 -6.93 -16.17 -25.43
N ILE A 5 -6.87 -15.11 -26.25
CA ILE A 5 -6.63 -15.23 -27.69
C ILE A 5 -5.21 -14.75 -27.95
N SER A 6 -4.35 -15.70 -28.25
CA SER A 6 -3.00 -15.48 -28.76
C SER A 6 -3.08 -15.37 -30.28
N SER A 7 -2.71 -14.21 -30.84
CA SER A 7 -2.37 -14.11 -32.26
C SER A 7 -0.90 -13.73 -32.38
N ASN A 8 -0.06 -14.73 -32.66
CA ASN A 8 1.30 -14.54 -33.16
C ASN A 8 1.21 -13.87 -34.53
N GLY A 9 1.59 -12.60 -34.59
CA GLY A 9 1.97 -11.92 -35.82
C GLY A 9 3.37 -11.36 -35.60
N ASP A 10 4.32 -11.74 -36.45
CA ASP A 10 5.68 -11.22 -36.44
C ASP A 10 5.65 -9.69 -36.59
N VAL A 11 5.81 -8.98 -35.47
CA VAL A 11 5.94 -7.52 -35.47
C VAL A 11 7.36 -7.21 -35.93
N VAL A 12 7.47 -6.84 -37.20
CA VAL A 12 8.68 -6.22 -37.77
C VAL A 12 8.91 -4.91 -37.01
N VAL A 13 9.85 -4.92 -36.07
CA VAL A 13 10.18 -3.75 -35.25
C VAL A 13 10.92 -2.76 -36.15
N ASN A 14 10.26 -1.69 -36.56
CA ASN A 14 10.89 -0.61 -37.30
C ASN A 14 11.79 0.18 -36.34
N GLY A 15 13.01 0.52 -36.76
CA GLY A 15 14.03 1.14 -35.90
C GLY A 15 13.74 2.54 -35.33
N ASN A 16 12.50 2.99 -35.50
CA ASN A 16 11.94 4.20 -34.90
C ASN A 16 11.18 3.91 -33.60
N ASP A 17 10.71 2.67 -33.39
CA ASP A 17 9.98 2.25 -32.18
C ASP A 17 10.93 1.98 -31.02
N GLU A 18 12.14 1.47 -31.30
CA GLU A 18 13.21 1.35 -30.31
C GLU A 18 13.68 2.72 -29.79
N LYS A 19 13.66 3.76 -30.63
CA LYS A 19 13.89 5.14 -30.18
C LYS A 19 12.73 5.70 -29.37
N LYS A 20 11.49 5.25 -29.60
CA LYS A 20 10.32 5.63 -28.79
C LYS A 20 10.34 4.92 -27.44
N LEU A 21 10.73 3.65 -27.39
CA LEU A 21 10.95 2.88 -26.17
C LEU A 21 12.13 3.44 -25.36
N MET A 22 13.23 3.83 -26.00
CA MET A 22 14.38 4.48 -25.35
C MET A 22 14.08 5.92 -24.89
N LYS A 23 13.18 6.64 -25.55
CA LYS A 23 12.77 8.00 -25.16
C LYS A 23 11.72 8.00 -24.03
N LEU A 24 11.07 6.87 -23.77
CA LEU A 24 10.29 6.63 -22.54
C LEU A 24 11.15 6.17 -21.35
N SER A 25 12.36 5.65 -21.58
CA SER A 25 13.31 5.29 -20.51
C SER A 25 14.27 6.42 -20.10
N GLY A 26 13.96 7.67 -20.47
CA GLY A 26 14.85 8.83 -20.38
C GLY A 26 14.74 9.69 -19.13
N GLY A 27 14.24 9.18 -17.99
CA GLY A 27 14.21 9.95 -16.74
C GLY A 27 14.05 9.03 -15.54
N HIS A 28 15.09 8.92 -14.71
CA HIS A 28 15.17 8.18 -13.44
C HIS A 28 14.53 6.76 -13.41
N HIS A 29 15.32 5.74 -13.10
CA HIS A 29 14.82 4.50 -12.47
C HIS A 29 14.34 4.79 -11.04
N GLY A 30 13.43 5.75 -10.89
CA GLY A 30 12.91 6.26 -9.63
C GLY A 30 11.40 6.15 -9.68
N VAL A 31 10.82 5.72 -8.56
CA VAL A 31 9.38 5.65 -8.35
C VAL A 31 8.76 7.00 -8.75
N ASP A 32 7.73 7.00 -9.60
CA ASP A 32 6.90 8.18 -9.84
C ASP A 32 5.99 8.34 -8.61
N PRO A 33 6.22 9.33 -7.72
CA PRO A 33 5.52 9.40 -6.44
C PRO A 33 4.01 9.61 -6.59
N ALA A 34 3.59 10.36 -7.62
CA ALA A 34 2.17 10.63 -7.85
C ALA A 34 1.44 9.34 -8.25
N ASN A 35 2.01 8.60 -9.20
CA ASN A 35 1.48 7.30 -9.61
C ASN A 35 1.60 6.25 -8.49
N ALA A 36 2.66 6.28 -7.68
CA ALA A 36 2.83 5.36 -6.56
C ALA A 36 1.80 5.60 -5.44
N LEU A 37 1.50 6.87 -5.13
CA LEU A 37 0.47 7.23 -4.16
C LEU A 37 -0.93 6.87 -4.67
N ASP A 38 -1.23 7.09 -5.96
CA ASP A 38 -2.52 6.74 -6.56
C ASP A 38 -2.75 5.21 -6.58
N ASN A 39 -1.69 4.43 -6.78
CA ASN A 39 -1.72 2.96 -6.68
C ASN A 39 -1.68 2.45 -5.24
N ALA A 40 -1.38 3.29 -4.24
CA ALA A 40 -1.40 2.88 -2.85
C ALA A 40 -2.83 2.60 -2.40
N ARG A 41 -2.97 1.71 -1.41
CA ARG A 41 -4.31 1.36 -0.89
C ARG A 41 -4.98 2.58 -0.26
N HIS A 42 -6.10 3.01 -0.85
CA HIS A 42 -6.95 4.03 -0.26
C HIS A 42 -7.83 3.46 0.86
N GLU A 43 -7.85 4.12 2.02
CA GLU A 43 -8.70 3.75 3.15
C GLU A 43 -9.79 4.80 3.32
N PHE A 44 -11.05 4.36 3.17
CA PHE A 44 -12.22 5.19 3.42
C PHE A 44 -12.50 5.30 4.91
N GLY A 45 -13.13 6.42 5.31
CA GLY A 45 -13.64 6.58 6.66
C GLY A 45 -14.80 5.63 6.94
N GLU A 46 -14.91 5.18 8.19
CA GLU A 46 -15.90 4.21 8.67
C GLU A 46 -17.34 4.56 8.27
N HIS A 47 -17.67 5.84 8.24
CA HIS A 47 -19.01 6.36 7.95
C HIS A 47 -19.18 6.76 6.47
N GLY A 48 -18.39 6.18 5.57
CA GLY A 48 -18.40 6.49 4.13
C GLY A 48 -17.65 7.79 3.77
N GLY A 49 -16.74 8.24 4.64
CA GLY A 49 -15.89 9.40 4.38
C GLY A 49 -14.86 9.11 3.28
N VAL A 50 -14.60 10.08 2.41
CA VAL A 50 -13.54 9.97 1.40
C VAL A 50 -12.18 9.86 2.06
N ASN A 51 -11.93 10.67 3.09
CA ASN A 51 -10.74 10.55 3.92
C ASN A 51 -10.96 9.49 4.99
N MET A 52 -9.88 8.80 5.33
CA MET A 52 -9.83 7.86 6.45
C MET A 52 -10.25 8.53 7.76
N SER A 53 -10.90 7.74 8.62
CA SER A 53 -11.21 8.14 9.99
C SER A 53 -9.95 8.44 10.80
N ILE A 54 -10.05 9.38 11.72
CA ILE A 54 -9.02 9.64 12.72
C ILE A 54 -9.26 8.72 13.91
N GLU A 55 -8.28 7.85 14.19
CA GLU A 55 -8.30 6.95 15.33
C GLU A 55 -7.58 7.57 16.52
N ALA A 56 -8.32 8.31 17.34
CA ALA A 56 -7.81 9.01 18.51
C ALA A 56 -7.85 8.15 19.80
N SER A 57 -7.30 6.94 19.73
CA SER A 57 -7.28 5.99 20.85
C SER A 57 -5.86 5.67 21.30
N VAL A 58 -5.70 5.22 22.55
CA VAL A 58 -4.41 4.76 23.11
C VAL A 58 -4.31 3.23 23.24
N MET A 59 -5.46 2.55 23.35
CA MET A 59 -5.59 1.11 23.53
C MET A 59 -6.80 0.62 22.71
N PHE A 60 -6.74 -0.62 22.25
CA PHE A 60 -7.78 -1.26 21.44
C PHE A 60 -8.34 -2.52 22.12
N THR A 61 -9.61 -2.80 21.86
CA THR A 61 -10.33 -3.94 22.42
C THR A 61 -10.34 -5.12 21.45
N VAL A 62 -10.35 -6.34 21.99
CA VAL A 62 -10.64 -7.57 21.22
C VAL A 62 -11.98 -8.15 21.66
N MET A 63 -12.67 -8.82 20.74
CA MET A 63 -13.96 -9.45 21.04
C MET A 63 -13.81 -10.75 21.84
N GLU A 64 -12.80 -11.55 21.49
CA GLU A 64 -12.52 -12.85 22.12
C GLU A 64 -11.20 -12.79 22.88
N PRO A 65 -11.13 -13.34 24.11
CA PRO A 65 -9.91 -13.30 24.91
C PRO A 65 -8.73 -14.04 24.27
N GLU A 66 -8.98 -15.12 23.53
CA GLU A 66 -7.96 -15.88 22.79
C GLU A 66 -7.29 -15.02 21.71
N THR A 67 -8.02 -14.06 21.14
CA THR A 67 -7.49 -13.15 20.11
C THR A 67 -6.31 -12.34 20.65
N LEU A 68 -6.39 -11.84 21.88
CA LEU A 68 -5.30 -11.06 22.48
C LEU A 68 -4.02 -11.90 22.61
N SER A 69 -4.16 -13.16 23.02
CA SER A 69 -3.03 -14.09 23.13
C SER A 69 -2.37 -14.33 21.78
N ARG A 70 -3.17 -14.50 20.72
CA ARG A 70 -2.70 -14.67 19.34
C ARG A 70 -1.99 -13.43 18.79
N ILE A 71 -2.46 -12.23 19.15
CA ILE A 71 -1.78 -10.97 18.81
C ILE A 71 -0.39 -10.92 19.46
N PHE A 72 -0.29 -11.20 20.76
CA PHE A 72 1.00 -11.22 21.46
C PHE A 72 1.95 -12.32 20.96
N ALA A 73 1.40 -13.45 20.48
CA ALA A 73 2.17 -14.51 19.83
C ALA A 73 2.62 -14.17 18.40
N LYS A 74 2.26 -12.99 17.87
CA LYS A 74 2.50 -12.54 16.48
C LYS A 74 1.82 -13.39 15.42
N GLU A 75 0.75 -14.10 15.78
CA GLU A 75 -0.09 -14.82 14.82
C GLU A 75 -1.10 -13.89 14.14
N LEU A 76 -1.44 -12.79 14.81
CA LEU A 76 -2.32 -11.73 14.34
C LEU A 76 -1.64 -10.37 14.52
N GLY A 77 -1.79 -9.48 13.57
CA GLY A 77 -1.20 -8.15 13.63
C GLY A 77 -1.97 -7.08 12.84
N PRO A 78 -1.36 -5.90 12.64
CA PRO A 78 -1.98 -4.78 11.95
C PRO A 78 -2.40 -5.08 10.50
N GLU A 79 -1.74 -6.03 9.85
CA GLU A 79 -2.11 -6.56 8.53
C GLU A 79 -3.49 -7.23 8.51
N ASN A 80 -3.95 -7.73 9.66
CA ASN A 80 -5.28 -8.29 9.86
C ASN A 80 -6.23 -7.32 10.58
N GLY A 81 -5.80 -6.08 10.84
CA GLY A 81 -6.60 -5.08 11.55
C GLY A 81 -6.57 -5.20 13.07
N TYR A 82 -5.64 -5.96 13.65
CA TYR A 82 -5.50 -6.08 15.10
C TYR A 82 -4.43 -5.14 15.65
N PHE A 83 -4.82 -4.38 16.68
CA PHE A 83 -3.97 -3.42 17.37
C PHE A 83 -4.08 -3.64 18.88
N VAL A 84 -3.06 -3.23 19.64
CA VAL A 84 -3.04 -3.36 21.12
C VAL A 84 -2.86 -1.99 21.75
N TYR A 85 -1.76 -1.32 21.42
CA TYR A 85 -1.39 0.00 21.94
C TYR A 85 -0.94 0.92 20.82
N SER A 86 -1.41 2.16 20.85
CA SER A 86 -1.08 3.17 19.83
C SER A 86 0.38 3.58 19.80
N ARG A 87 1.14 3.35 20.91
CA ARG A 87 2.58 3.61 20.95
C ARG A 87 3.34 2.85 19.86
N ASN A 88 2.93 1.61 19.58
CA ASN A 88 3.61 0.79 18.59
C ASN A 88 2.95 0.96 17.22
N PHE A 89 1.62 0.84 17.19
CA PHE A 89 0.82 0.97 15.97
C PHE A 89 -0.56 1.53 16.29
N ASN A 90 -0.95 2.53 15.50
CA ASN A 90 -2.30 3.09 15.45
C ASN A 90 -2.74 3.05 13.97
N PRO A 91 -4.01 2.68 13.64
CA PRO A 91 -4.48 2.55 12.26
C PRO A 91 -4.21 3.79 11.39
N THR A 92 -4.53 4.99 11.90
CA THR A 92 -4.33 6.24 11.17
C THR A 92 -2.84 6.50 10.89
N VAL A 93 -1.99 6.28 11.90
CA VAL A 93 -0.54 6.49 11.77
C VAL A 93 0.09 5.46 10.83
N LEU A 94 -0.32 4.19 10.92
CA LEU A 94 0.18 3.11 10.07
C LEU A 94 -0.16 3.36 8.60
N SER A 95 -1.39 3.81 8.32
CA SER A 95 -1.80 4.04 6.95
C SER A 95 -1.15 5.29 6.35
N LEU A 96 -0.93 6.35 7.15
CA LEU A 96 -0.04 7.45 6.76
C LEU A 96 1.37 6.93 6.42
N GLY A 97 1.94 6.06 7.26
CA GLY A 97 3.26 5.45 7.01
C GLY A 97 3.31 4.70 5.67
N ARG A 98 2.26 3.96 5.30
CA ARG A 98 2.17 3.28 4.00
C ARG A 98 2.15 4.26 2.82
N GLN A 99 1.43 5.37 2.94
CA GLN A 99 1.41 6.41 1.91
C GLN A 99 2.77 7.10 1.77
N MET A 100 3.44 7.39 2.90
CA MET A 100 4.79 7.95 2.91
C MET A 100 5.81 6.98 2.28
N ALA A 101 5.71 5.69 2.58
CA ALA A 101 6.57 4.67 1.97
C ALA A 101 6.37 4.60 0.45
N ALA A 102 5.12 4.67 -0.02
CA ALA A 102 4.80 4.68 -1.44
C ALA A 102 5.37 5.92 -2.15
N LEU A 103 5.24 7.10 -1.54
CA LEU A 103 5.78 8.36 -2.07
C LEU A 103 7.30 8.33 -2.19
N GLU A 104 7.99 7.79 -1.18
CA GLU A 104 9.46 7.73 -1.15
C GLU A 104 10.03 6.53 -1.93
N GLY A 105 9.19 5.59 -2.34
CA GLY A 105 9.64 4.34 -2.98
C GLY A 105 10.39 3.40 -2.02
N THR A 106 10.05 3.42 -0.74
CA THR A 106 10.66 2.58 0.30
C THR A 106 9.77 1.39 0.68
N GLU A 107 10.35 0.37 1.30
CA GLU A 107 9.60 -0.82 1.73
C GLU A 107 8.60 -0.51 2.86
N ALA A 108 8.97 0.41 3.76
CA ALA A 108 8.17 0.81 4.91
C ALA A 108 8.58 2.19 5.41
N ALA A 109 7.64 2.88 6.05
CA ALA A 109 7.91 4.09 6.82
C ALA A 109 7.29 3.96 8.21
N TYR A 110 7.97 4.54 9.21
CA TYR A 110 7.51 4.57 10.59
C TYR A 110 7.47 6.02 11.06
N CYS A 111 6.27 6.51 11.38
CA CYS A 111 6.09 7.90 11.77
C CYS A 111 6.50 8.11 13.23
N THR A 112 7.11 9.25 13.51
CA THR A 112 7.45 9.72 14.87
C THR A 112 6.87 11.11 15.11
N ALA A 113 6.78 11.53 16.37
CA ALA A 113 6.47 12.92 16.75
C ALA A 113 7.70 13.83 16.55
#